data_AF-A0A2E7WDF4-F1
#
_entry.id   AF-A0A2E7WDF4-F1
#
_cell.length_a   1.000
_cell.length_b   1.000
_cell.length_c   1.000
_cell.angle_alpha   90.00
_cell.angle_beta   90.00
_cell.angle_gamma   90.00
#
_symmetry.space_group_name_H-M   'P 1'
#
loop_
_entity.id
_entity.type
_entity.pdbx_description
1 polymer ?
#
loop_
_entity_poly.entity_id
_entity_poly.type
_entity_poly.pdbx_seq_one_letter_code
_entity_poly.pdbx_strand_id
1 'polypeptide(L)'
;MSKPISKMEFINAINNLAESVYDFHDRWNLFNVSKTSFEAVSEREELLLEEVRELIEEYNKKQSELSEELLSREAADVLYVSIGNMLALNKEGISAMNQVAIKNNNKTKKTHFYNVKEKKIKKLDV
;
A
#
# COMPACT_ATOMS: atom_id res chain seq x y z
N MET A 1 2.59 -27.77 2.07
CA MET A 1 1.98 -26.66 1.32
C MET A 1 1.18 -25.84 2.32
N SER A 2 1.51 -24.57 2.52
CA SER A 2 0.69 -23.67 3.32
C SER A 2 -0.69 -23.56 2.67
N LYS A 3 -1.76 -23.57 3.48
CA LYS A 3 -3.10 -23.33 2.94
C LYS A 3 -3.15 -21.89 2.41
N PRO A 4 -3.81 -21.65 1.27
CA PRO A 4 -4.02 -20.28 0.80
C PRO A 4 -4.79 -19.52 1.88
N ILE A 5 -4.34 -18.29 2.14
CA ILE A 5 -4.96 -17.37 3.12
C ILE A 5 -6.42 -17.13 2.70
N SER A 6 -7.34 -17.00 3.67
CA SER A 6 -8.71 -16.65 3.33
C SER A 6 -8.77 -15.25 2.72
N LYS A 7 -9.41 -15.13 1.56
CA LYS A 7 -9.68 -13.83 0.93
C LYS A 7 -10.38 -12.88 1.92
N MET A 8 -11.30 -13.40 2.73
CA MET A 8 -12.06 -12.60 3.68
C MET A 8 -11.19 -12.10 4.83
N GLU A 9 -10.31 -12.96 5.36
CA GLU A 9 -9.36 -12.56 6.43
C GLU A 9 -8.45 -11.43 5.94
N PHE A 10 -7.92 -11.55 4.72
CA PHE A 10 -7.09 -10.50 4.12
C PHE A 10 -7.84 -9.17 3.96
N ILE A 11 -9.05 -9.21 3.38
CA ILE A 11 -9.85 -8.00 3.17
C ILE A 11 -10.20 -7.34 4.51
N ASN A 12 -10.57 -8.13 5.52
CA ASN A 12 -10.87 -7.60 6.85
C ASN A 12 -9.64 -6.93 7.47
N ALA A 13 -8.44 -7.51 7.32
CA ALA A 13 -7.21 -6.88 7.81
C ALA A 13 -6.92 -5.54 7.12
N ILE A 14 -7.11 -5.46 5.79
CA ILE A 14 -6.96 -4.20 5.04
C ILE A 14 -7.99 -3.15 5.49
N ASN A 15 -9.23 -3.55 5.70
CA ASN A 15 -10.28 -2.65 6.18
C ASN A 15 -9.96 -2.11 7.59
N ASN A 16 -9.52 -2.98 8.51
CA ASN A 16 -9.11 -2.57 9.85
C ASN A 16 -7.97 -1.55 9.81
N LEU A 17 -6.99 -1.74 8.91
CA LEU A 17 -5.89 -0.80 8.74
C LEU A 17 -6.38 0.55 8.21
N ALA A 18 -7.25 0.54 7.21
CA ALA A 18 -7.82 1.76 6.63
C ALA A 18 -8.69 2.54 7.64
N GLU A 19 -9.48 1.84 8.45
CA GLU A 19 -10.25 2.42 9.56
C GLU A 19 -9.30 3.07 10.60
N SER A 20 -8.24 2.37 11.00
CA SER A 20 -7.24 2.91 11.92
C SER A 20 -6.57 4.19 11.39
N VAL A 21 -6.24 4.25 10.10
CA VAL A 21 -5.66 5.46 9.47
C VAL A 21 -6.64 6.63 9.55
N TYR A 22 -7.91 6.39 9.22
CA TYR A 22 -8.94 7.42 9.28
C TYR A 22 -9.13 7.95 10.71
N ASP A 23 -9.31 7.04 11.67
CA ASP A 23 -9.50 7.36 13.09
C ASP A 23 -8.29 8.07 13.68
N PHE A 24 -7.08 7.75 13.22
CA PHE A 24 -5.87 8.47 13.62
C PHE A 24 -5.92 9.92 13.12
N HIS A 25 -6.25 10.14 11.84
CA HIS A 25 -6.37 11.49 11.29
C HIS A 25 -7.47 12.31 11.97
N ASP A 26 -8.61 11.68 12.31
CA ASP A 26 -9.70 12.33 13.05
C ASP A 26 -9.26 12.73 14.47
N ARG A 27 -8.70 11.77 15.21
CA ARG A 27 -8.26 11.94 16.60
C ARG A 27 -7.24 13.05 16.78
N TRP A 28 -6.35 13.22 15.80
CA TRP A 28 -5.30 14.23 15.82
C TRP A 28 -5.64 15.48 15.01
N ASN A 29 -6.87 15.59 14.50
CA ASN A 29 -7.36 16.71 13.70
C ASN A 29 -6.44 17.03 12.50
N LEU A 30 -6.01 16.00 11.79
CA LEU A 30 -5.09 16.08 10.64
C LEU A 30 -5.81 16.24 9.30
N PHE A 31 -7.14 16.33 9.31
CA PHE A 31 -7.93 16.72 8.14
C PHE A 31 -7.77 18.23 7.87
N ASN A 32 -6.55 18.64 7.55
CA ASN A 32 -6.28 20.04 7.27
C ASN A 32 -6.70 20.40 5.84
N VAL A 33 -7.91 20.95 5.70
CA VAL A 33 -8.49 21.38 4.43
C VAL A 33 -7.89 22.68 3.88
N SER A 34 -6.97 23.34 4.60
CA SER A 34 -6.36 24.58 4.14
C SER A 34 -5.19 24.36 3.17
N LYS A 35 -4.67 23.13 3.07
CA LYS A 35 -3.55 22.78 2.19
C LYS A 35 -4.04 22.24 0.86
N THR A 36 -3.29 22.50 -0.19
CA THR A 36 -3.51 21.80 -1.47
C THR A 36 -3.14 20.33 -1.33
N SER A 37 -3.75 19.47 -2.15
CA SER A 37 -3.40 18.04 -2.19
C SER A 37 -1.93 17.77 -2.50
N PHE A 38 -1.27 18.68 -3.24
CA PHE A 38 0.16 18.57 -3.55
C PHE A 38 1.04 18.82 -2.31
N GLU A 39 0.75 19.88 -1.55
CA GLU A 39 1.45 20.19 -0.30
C GLU A 39 1.21 19.09 0.74
N ALA A 40 -0.04 18.62 0.86
CA ALA A 40 -0.40 17.57 1.80
C ALA A 40 0.35 16.25 1.54
N VAL A 41 0.61 15.90 0.28
CA VAL A 41 1.41 14.73 -0.07
C VAL A 41 2.91 15.00 0.08
N SER A 42 3.41 16.17 -0.29
CA SER A 42 4.85 16.47 -0.19
C SER A 42 5.34 16.47 1.25
N GLU A 43 4.55 16.99 2.19
CA GLU A 43 4.90 16.98 3.62
C GLU A 43 4.97 15.57 4.23
N ARG A 44 4.38 14.57 3.55
CA ARG A 44 4.35 13.18 3.99
C ARG A 44 5.45 12.34 3.33
N GLU A 45 6.28 12.95 2.48
CA GLU A 45 7.35 12.27 1.75
C GLU A 45 8.32 11.57 2.70
N GLU A 46 8.87 12.27 3.69
CA GLU A 46 9.83 11.68 4.62
C GLU A 46 9.23 10.55 5.45
N LEU A 47 7.95 10.65 5.84
CA LEU A 47 7.25 9.55 6.52
C LEU A 47 7.22 8.30 5.65
N LEU A 48 6.87 8.42 4.36
CA LEU A 48 6.86 7.28 3.46
C LEU A 48 8.26 6.71 3.23
N LEU A 49 9.27 7.58 3.11
CA LEU A 49 10.65 7.17 2.90
C LEU A 49 11.24 6.47 4.12
N GLU A 50 10.87 6.89 5.33
CA GLU A 50 11.24 6.24 6.59
C GLU A 50 10.76 4.79 6.61
N GLU A 51 9.46 4.53 6.46
CA GLU A 51 8.91 3.17 6.47
C GLU A 51 9.53 2.28 5.37
N VAL A 52 9.79 2.86 4.20
CA VAL A 52 10.44 2.12 3.10
C VAL A 52 11.89 1.76 3.47
N ARG A 53 12.63 2.65 4.13
CA ARG A 53 13.99 2.35 4.59
C ARG A 53 13.96 1.24 5.65
N GLU A 54 13.05 1.30 6.60
CA GLU A 54 12.91 0.27 7.66
C GLU A 54 12.57 -1.10 7.07
N LEU A 55 11.62 -1.17 6.12
CA LEU A 55 11.34 -2.39 5.37
C LEU A 55 12.58 -2.93 4.63
N ILE A 56 13.36 -2.04 4.00
CA ILE A 56 14.60 -2.39 3.30
C ILE A 56 15.64 -2.95 4.27
N GLU A 57 15.79 -2.35 5.45
CA GLU A 57 16.69 -2.82 6.48
C GLU A 57 16.30 -4.23 6.94
N GLU A 58 15.01 -4.49 7.18
CA GLU A 58 14.51 -5.77 7.66
C GLU A 58 14.81 -6.93 6.70
N TYR A 59 14.52 -6.78 5.40
CA TYR A 59 14.81 -7.87 4.45
C TYR A 59 16.30 -8.03 4.09
N ASN A 60 17.15 -7.05 4.43
CA ASN A 60 18.61 -7.10 4.21
C ASN A 60 19.40 -7.58 5.43
N LYS A 61 18.74 -7.87 6.56
CA LYS A 61 19.38 -8.46 7.75
C LYS A 61 20.05 -9.80 7.44
N LYS A 62 20.99 -10.20 8.30
CA LYS A 62 21.64 -11.51 8.16
C LYS A 62 20.61 -12.60 8.41
N GLN A 63 20.82 -13.78 7.82
CA GLN A 63 19.91 -14.92 7.95
C GLN A 63 19.55 -15.28 9.40
N SER A 64 20.48 -15.09 10.35
CA SER A 64 20.28 -15.33 11.78
C SER A 64 19.37 -14.31 12.48
N GLU A 65 19.08 -13.19 11.83
CA GLU A 65 18.34 -12.04 12.36
C GLU A 65 17.00 -11.84 11.65
N LEU A 66 16.72 -12.60 10.58
CA LEU A 66 15.47 -12.50 9.82
C LEU A 66 14.27 -12.91 10.68
N SER A 67 13.23 -12.07 10.64
CA SER A 67 11.94 -12.34 11.25
C SER A 67 10.82 -12.05 10.27
N GLU A 68 10.02 -13.08 9.93
CA GLU A 68 8.82 -12.89 9.09
C GLU A 68 7.80 -11.97 9.78
N GLU A 69 7.75 -11.98 11.11
CA GLU A 69 6.87 -11.11 11.89
C GLU A 69 7.28 -9.64 11.76
N LEU A 70 8.56 -9.32 11.94
CA LEU A 70 9.07 -7.95 11.79
C LEU A 70 8.92 -7.48 10.35
N LEU A 71 9.32 -8.31 9.37
CA LEU A 71 9.15 -7.99 7.95
C LEU A 71 7.70 -7.68 7.59
N SER A 72 6.75 -8.45 8.16
CA SER A 72 5.32 -8.22 7.93
C SER A 72 4.83 -6.93 8.56
N ARG A 73 5.39 -6.52 9.71
CA ARG A 73 5.07 -5.26 10.39
C ARG A 73 5.57 -4.06 9.59
N GLU A 74 6.85 -4.03 9.23
CA GLU A 74 7.41 -2.93 8.43
C GLU A 74 6.68 -2.78 7.08
N ALA A 75 6.28 -3.91 6.46
CA ALA A 75 5.48 -3.87 5.24
C ALA A 75 4.06 -3.31 5.48
N ALA A 76 3.47 -3.54 6.64
CA ALA A 76 2.19 -2.97 7.03
C ALA A 76 2.30 -1.47 7.33
N ASP A 77 3.42 -1.00 7.89
CA ASP A 77 3.66 0.41 8.19
C ASP A 77 3.83 1.24 6.90
N VAL A 78 4.54 0.71 5.91
CA VAL A 78 4.56 1.29 4.53
C VAL A 78 3.15 1.42 3.96
N LEU A 79 2.31 0.40 4.14
CA LEU A 79 0.91 0.43 3.69
C LEU A 79 0.09 1.47 4.48
N TYR A 80 0.29 1.57 5.80
CA TYR A 80 -0.40 2.52 6.67
C TYR A 80 -0.17 3.96 6.20
N VAL A 81 1.09 4.34 5.97
CA VAL A 81 1.45 5.68 5.46
C VAL A 81 0.90 5.90 4.05
N SER A 82 0.96 4.87 3.20
CA SER A 82 0.42 4.93 1.83
C SER A 82 -1.09 5.15 1.79
N ILE A 83 -1.86 4.50 2.68
CA ILE A 83 -3.30 4.75 2.82
C ILE A 83 -3.54 6.19 3.29
N GLY A 84 -2.75 6.68 4.24
CA GLY A 84 -2.86 8.06 4.70
C GLY A 84 -2.55 9.09 3.61
N ASN A 85 -1.65 8.78 2.67
CA ASN A 85 -1.42 9.61 1.47
C ASN A 85 -2.68 9.64 0.58
N MET A 86 -3.34 8.50 0.39
CA MET A 86 -4.60 8.45 -0.37
C MET A 86 -5.72 9.22 0.34
N LEU A 87 -5.75 9.20 1.67
CA LEU A 87 -6.70 9.98 2.47
C LEU A 87 -6.44 11.49 2.33
N ALA A 88 -5.19 11.92 2.36
CA ALA A 88 -4.79 13.33 2.17
C ALA A 88 -5.17 13.88 0.78
N LEU A 89 -5.31 13.01 -0.22
CA LEU A 89 -5.81 13.34 -1.56
C LEU A 89 -7.34 13.41 -1.64
N ASN A 90 -8.07 13.25 -0.54
CA ASN A 90 -9.54 13.37 -0.47
C ASN A 90 -10.27 12.51 -1.54
N LYS A 91 -11.26 13.10 -2.23
CA LYS A 91 -12.10 12.41 -3.21
C LYS A 91 -11.29 11.90 -4.40
N GLU A 92 -10.27 12.64 -4.79
CA GLU A 92 -9.34 12.30 -5.87
C GLU A 92 -8.55 11.04 -5.50
N GLY A 93 -8.10 10.93 -4.24
CA GLY A 93 -7.49 9.73 -3.71
C GLY A 93 -8.40 8.50 -3.80
N ILE A 94 -9.65 8.63 -3.32
CA ILE A 94 -10.67 7.56 -3.41
C ILE A 94 -10.91 7.14 -4.86
N SER A 95 -11.08 8.12 -5.75
CA SER A 95 -11.29 7.86 -7.18
C SER A 95 -10.10 7.12 -7.79
N ALA A 96 -8.87 7.53 -7.50
CA ALA A 96 -7.67 6.88 -7.99
C ALA A 96 -7.54 5.42 -7.52
N MET A 97 -7.82 5.13 -6.24
CA MET A 97 -7.82 3.75 -5.72
C MET A 97 -8.78 2.85 -6.50
N ASN A 98 -10.01 3.33 -6.73
CA ASN A 98 -11.02 2.60 -7.49
C ASN A 98 -10.62 2.39 -8.95
N GLN A 99 -10.09 3.41 -9.61
CA GLN A 99 -9.62 3.31 -10.99
C GLN A 99 -8.47 2.29 -11.14
N VAL A 100 -7.50 2.30 -10.22
CA VAL A 100 -6.40 1.33 -10.21
C VAL A 100 -6.91 -0.09 -9.97
N ALA A 101 -7.86 -0.28 -9.05
CA ALA A 101 -8.47 -1.58 -8.80
C ALA A 101 -9.20 -2.12 -10.05
N ILE A 102 -10.08 -1.31 -10.65
CA ILE A 102 -10.81 -1.66 -11.88
C ILE A 102 -9.83 -2.01 -13.01
N LYS A 103 -8.82 -1.15 -13.25
CA LYS A 103 -7.81 -1.37 -14.29
C LYS A 103 -7.08 -2.70 -14.11
N ASN A 104 -6.70 -3.05 -12.88
CA ASN A 104 -5.98 -4.31 -12.61
C ASN A 104 -6.90 -5.53 -12.67
N ASN A 105 -8.14 -5.42 -12.21
CA ASN A 105 -9.15 -6.50 -12.32
C ASN A 105 -9.48 -6.84 -13.78
N ASN A 106 -9.38 -5.86 -14.68
CA ASN A 106 -9.57 -6.05 -16.12
C ASN A 106 -8.35 -6.71 -16.82
N LYS A 107 -7.24 -6.94 -16.13
CA LYS A 107 -6.11 -7.72 -16.67
C LYS A 107 -6.49 -9.20 -16.71
N THR A 108 -6.60 -9.74 -17.91
CA THR A 108 -6.92 -11.16 -18.10
C THR A 108 -5.75 -11.88 -18.78
N LYS A 109 -5.68 -13.20 -18.65
CA LYS A 109 -4.72 -14.04 -19.39
C LYS A 109 -4.86 -13.94 -20.92
N LYS A 110 -5.97 -13.37 -21.42
CA LYS A 110 -6.20 -13.11 -22.86
C LYS A 110 -5.60 -11.79 -23.33
N THR A 111 -5.40 -10.83 -22.43
CA THR A 111 -4.91 -9.47 -22.75
C THR A 111 -3.53 -9.19 -22.17
N HIS A 112 -3.05 -10.04 -21.26
CA HIS A 112 -1.81 -9.87 -20.51
C HIS A 112 -1.08 -11.20 -20.28
N PHE A 113 0.22 -11.13 -20.06
CA PHE A 113 1.08 -12.26 -19.70
C PHE A 113 2.00 -11.90 -18.53
N TYR A 114 2.52 -12.92 -17.83
CA TYR A 114 3.56 -12.73 -16.83
C TYR A 114 4.94 -12.73 -17.48
N ASN A 115 5.60 -11.57 -17.47
CA ASN A 115 6.98 -11.44 -17.91
C ASN A 115 7.91 -11.90 -16.77
N VAL A 116 8.55 -13.06 -16.96
CA VAL A 116 9.42 -13.68 -15.94
C VAL A 116 10.67 -12.83 -15.66
N LYS A 117 11.25 -12.20 -16.69
CA LYS A 117 12.46 -11.38 -16.56
C LYS A 117 12.24 -10.16 -15.66
N GLU A 118 11.10 -9.50 -15.82
CA GLU A 118 10.74 -8.30 -15.05
C GLU A 118 9.86 -8.59 -13.83
N LYS A 119 9.51 -9.86 -13.60
CA LYS A 119 8.61 -10.31 -12.53
C LYS A 119 7.29 -9.53 -12.49
N LYS A 120 6.71 -9.23 -13.65
CA LYS A 120 5.57 -8.31 -13.80
C LYS A 120 4.56 -8.78 -14.84
N ILE A 121 3.27 -8.49 -14.59
CA ILE A 121 2.20 -8.66 -15.59
C ILE A 121 2.27 -7.52 -16.62
N LYS A 122 2.47 -7.88 -17.90
CA LYS A 122 2.49 -6.96 -19.05
C LYS A 122 1.32 -7.19 -19.98
N LYS A 123 0.91 -6.13 -20.67
CA LYS A 123 -0.06 -6.24 -21.77
C LYS A 123 0.58 -7.04 -22.90
N LEU A 124 -0.20 -7.87 -23.58
CA LEU A 124 0.24 -8.49 -24.82
C LEU A 124 0.45 -7.36 -25.84
N ASP A 125 1.65 -7.28 -26.41
CA ASP A 125 1.91 -6.44 -27.57
C ASP A 125 1.17 -7.08 -28.74
N VAL A 126 0.17 -6.38 -29.27
CA VAL A 126 -0.59 -6.78 -30.47
C VAL A 126 -0.18 -5.87 -31.60
#